data_AF-A0A4R7B819-F1
#
_entry.id   AF-A0A4R7B819-F1
#
_cell.length_a   1.000
_cell.length_b   1.000
_cell.length_c   1.000
_cell.angle_alpha   90.00
_cell.angle_beta   90.00
_cell.angle_gamma   90.00
#
_symmetry.space_group_name_H-M   'P 1'
#
loop_
_entity.id
_entity.type
_entity.pdbx_description
1 polymer ?
#
loop_
_entity_poly.entity_id
_entity_poly.type
_entity_poly.pdbx_seq_one_letter_code
_entity_poly.pdbx_strand_id
1 'polypeptide(L)'
;MNTVTLREQSDINTDTRQTRQPQFQRVTDSLGRVIQLRELDPLQQARLVMAVGSELSTNAVYMNGFALPAAMVAHIDDDFFGFPASIAQIEDMLKQLGTEGMVAVNDHLLARLEQARSDAELAAAKN
;
A
#
# COMPACT_ATOMS: atom_id res chain seq x y z
N MET A 1 20.36 -15.18 -59.69
CA MET A 1 18.99 -14.67 -59.43
C MET A 1 18.96 -14.26 -57.97
N ASN A 2 18.52 -13.04 -57.67
CA ASN A 2 18.45 -12.52 -56.29
C ASN A 2 16.98 -12.31 -55.89
N THR A 3 16.63 -12.68 -54.66
CA THR A 3 15.33 -12.39 -54.05
C THR A 3 15.53 -12.11 -52.56
N VAL A 4 14.73 -11.18 -52.01
CA VAL A 4 14.83 -10.64 -50.64
C VAL A 4 13.43 -10.26 -50.12
N THR A 5 13.17 -10.13 -48.82
CA THR A 5 14.12 -10.20 -47.68
C THR A 5 14.03 -11.56 -46.96
N LEU A 6 13.67 -11.80 -45.69
CA LEU A 6 13.22 -10.99 -44.54
C LEU A 6 14.08 -11.27 -43.30
N ARG A 7 14.10 -10.31 -42.38
CA ARG A 7 14.40 -10.51 -40.96
C ARG A 7 13.15 -10.11 -40.19
N GLU A 8 12.53 -11.02 -39.46
CA GLU A 8 11.65 -10.65 -38.36
C GLU A 8 12.45 -10.77 -37.06
N GLN A 9 12.72 -9.62 -36.45
CA GLN A 9 13.21 -9.55 -35.07
C GLN A 9 11.98 -9.59 -34.16
N SER A 10 11.92 -10.57 -33.27
CA SER A 10 10.88 -10.65 -32.22
C SER A 10 11.47 -11.08 -30.88
N ASP A 11 12.69 -10.61 -30.60
CA ASP A 11 13.27 -10.54 -29.25
C ASP A 11 12.44 -9.57 -28.37
N ILE A 12 11.34 -10.05 -27.81
CA ILE A 12 10.53 -9.30 -26.83
C ILE A 12 10.68 -9.99 -25.49
N ASN A 13 11.50 -9.39 -24.61
CA ASN A 13 11.94 -9.96 -23.33
C ASN A 13 10.81 -10.61 -22.52
N THR A 14 10.89 -11.94 -22.36
CA THR A 14 10.19 -12.66 -21.29
C THR A 14 10.91 -12.42 -19.96
N ASP A 15 10.93 -11.16 -19.51
CA ASP A 15 11.37 -10.74 -18.18
C ASP A 15 10.43 -11.34 -17.14
N THR A 16 10.76 -12.56 -16.67
CA THR A 16 10.00 -13.30 -15.66
C THR A 16 10.21 -12.69 -14.28
N ARG A 17 9.68 -11.48 -14.10
CA ARG A 17 9.58 -10.80 -12.81
C ARG A 17 8.95 -11.73 -11.80
N GLN A 18 9.78 -12.26 -10.90
CA GLN A 18 9.32 -13.09 -9.80
C GLN A 18 8.44 -12.22 -8.90
N THR A 19 7.12 -12.41 -9.01
CA THR A 19 6.14 -11.71 -8.20
C THR A 19 6.27 -12.18 -6.75
N ARG A 20 7.10 -11.46 -5.98
CA ARG A 20 7.19 -11.61 -4.52
C ARG A 20 5.78 -11.60 -3.96
N GLN A 21 5.38 -12.70 -3.32
CA GLN A 21 4.05 -12.81 -2.72
C GLN A 21 3.83 -11.63 -1.77
N PRO A 22 2.65 -10.98 -1.77
CA PRO A 22 2.40 -9.82 -0.95
C PRO A 22 2.53 -10.19 0.53
N GLN A 23 3.49 -9.56 1.21
CA GLN A 23 3.74 -9.80 2.62
C GLN A 23 2.85 -8.89 3.45
N PHE A 24 1.71 -9.42 3.90
CA PHE A 24 0.80 -8.70 4.77
C PHE A 24 1.32 -8.67 6.22
N GLN A 25 1.33 -7.48 6.82
CA GLN A 25 1.52 -7.34 8.26
C GLN A 25 0.16 -7.54 8.94
N ARG A 26 0.13 -8.14 10.14
CA ARG A 26 -1.12 -8.38 10.88
C ARG A 26 -1.18 -7.50 12.11
N VAL A 27 -2.35 -6.90 12.31
CA VAL A 27 -2.71 -6.07 13.46
C VAL A 27 -4.01 -6.65 14.04
N THR A 28 -4.24 -6.48 15.33
CA THR A 28 -5.51 -6.87 15.98
C THR A 28 -6.09 -5.65 16.68
N ASP A 29 -7.37 -5.37 16.47
CA ASP A 29 -8.04 -4.24 17.12
C ASP A 29 -8.64 -4.60 18.49
N SER A 30 -9.20 -3.61 19.18
CA SER A 30 -9.82 -3.79 20.50
C SER A 30 -11.14 -4.59 20.47
N LEU A 31 -11.68 -4.89 19.29
CA LEU A 31 -12.83 -5.78 19.08
C LEU A 31 -12.38 -7.24 18.83
N GLY A 32 -11.08 -7.47 18.64
CA GLY A 32 -10.48 -8.78 18.37
C GLY A 32 -10.38 -9.12 16.88
N ARG A 33 -10.70 -8.19 15.97
CA ARG A 33 -10.62 -8.40 14.52
C ARG A 33 -9.18 -8.38 14.04
N VAL A 34 -8.83 -9.26 13.10
CA VAL A 34 -7.49 -9.37 12.52
C VAL A 34 -7.42 -8.55 11.22
N ILE A 35 -6.80 -7.38 11.29
CA ILE A 35 -6.59 -6.50 10.15
C ILE A 35 -5.27 -6.87 9.47
N GLN A 36 -5.31 -7.15 8.16
CA GLN A 36 -4.12 -7.45 7.36
C GLN A 36 -3.75 -6.25 6.49
N LEU A 37 -2.54 -5.73 6.67
CA LEU A 37 -2.02 -4.54 6.02
C LEU A 37 -1.03 -4.89 4.91
N ARG A 38 -1.30 -4.41 3.69
CA ARG A 38 -0.38 -4.45 2.54
C ARG A 38 0.65 -3.32 2.64
N GLU A 39 1.85 -3.57 2.14
CA GLU A 39 2.82 -2.51 1.86
C GLU A 39 2.48 -1.83 0.53
N LEU A 40 2.52 -0.49 0.49
CA LEU A 40 2.18 0.30 -0.70
C LEU A 40 3.43 0.64 -1.52
N ASP A 41 3.51 0.09 -2.73
CA ASP A 41 4.53 0.46 -3.70
C ASP A 41 4.32 1.91 -4.24
N PRO A 42 5.33 2.56 -4.86
CA PRO A 42 5.21 3.94 -5.33
C PRO A 42 4.12 4.17 -6.39
N LEU A 43 3.75 3.16 -7.18
CA LEU A 43 2.65 3.24 -8.15
C LEU A 43 1.29 3.16 -7.43
N GLN A 44 1.17 2.37 -6.36
CA GLN A 44 0.01 2.37 -5.48
C GLN A 44 -0.13 3.72 -4.74
N GLN A 45 0.96 4.27 -4.21
CA GLN A 45 0.96 5.60 -3.57
C GLN A 45 0.51 6.70 -4.56
N ALA A 46 1.02 6.71 -5.80
CA ALA A 46 0.58 7.61 -6.84
C ALA A 46 -0.90 7.40 -7.24
N ARG A 47 -1.38 6.15 -7.26
CA ARG A 47 -2.80 5.83 -7.48
C ARG A 47 -3.71 6.30 -6.35
N LEU A 48 -3.25 6.27 -5.09
CA LEU A 48 -4.02 6.79 -3.96
C LEU A 48 -4.24 8.31 -4.10
N VAL A 49 -3.20 9.06 -4.47
CA VAL A 49 -3.29 10.50 -4.75
C VAL A 49 -4.33 10.79 -5.83
N MET A 50 -4.37 10.00 -6.91
CA MET A 50 -5.39 10.13 -7.96
C MET A 50 -6.80 9.71 -7.49
N ALA A 51 -6.92 8.68 -6.65
CA ALA A 51 -8.19 8.19 -6.11
C ALA A 51 -8.84 9.16 -5.11
N VAL A 52 -8.02 9.88 -4.32
CA VAL A 52 -8.43 10.94 -3.40
C VAL A 52 -8.82 12.23 -4.14
N GLY A 53 -8.15 12.53 -5.25
CA GLY A 53 -8.39 13.73 -6.04
C GLY A 53 -7.58 14.94 -5.58
N SER A 54 -7.40 15.92 -6.48
CA SER A 54 -6.42 16.99 -6.33
C SER A 54 -6.62 17.87 -5.09
N GLU A 55 -7.86 18.16 -4.71
CA GLU A 55 -8.19 18.98 -3.53
C GLU A 55 -7.69 18.32 -2.23
N LEU A 56 -8.22 17.14 -1.91
CA LEU A 56 -7.91 16.44 -0.66
C LEU A 56 -6.50 15.82 -0.65
N SER A 57 -5.88 15.57 -1.82
CA SER A 57 -4.48 15.10 -1.88
C SER A 57 -3.46 16.10 -1.32
N THR A 58 -3.79 17.40 -1.29
CA THR A 58 -2.95 18.43 -0.66
C THR A 58 -3.07 18.47 0.86
N ASN A 59 -4.14 17.88 1.41
CA ASN A 59 -4.36 17.80 2.85
C ASN A 59 -3.55 16.64 3.44
N ALA A 60 -2.31 16.94 3.85
CA ALA A 60 -1.41 15.96 4.46
C ALA A 60 -1.98 15.27 5.71
N VAL A 61 -2.89 15.93 6.46
CA VAL A 61 -3.56 15.32 7.62
C VAL A 61 -4.58 14.27 7.17
N TYR A 62 -5.36 14.56 6.14
CA TYR A 62 -6.28 13.58 5.53
C TYR A 62 -5.51 12.40 4.92
N MET A 63 -4.47 12.70 4.14
CA MET A 63 -3.66 11.68 3.47
C MET A 63 -2.99 10.72 4.46
N ASN A 64 -2.30 11.26 5.48
CA ASN A 64 -1.53 10.44 6.41
C ASN A 64 -2.38 9.81 7.53
N GLY A 65 -3.41 10.51 8.02
CA GLY A 65 -4.23 10.04 9.14
C GLY A 65 -5.37 9.10 8.75
N PHE A 66 -5.77 9.08 7.47
CA PHE A 66 -6.96 8.36 7.00
C PHE A 66 -6.74 7.62 5.67
N ALA A 67 -6.36 8.31 4.60
CA ALA A 67 -6.34 7.72 3.27
C ALA A 67 -5.26 6.64 3.09
N LEU A 68 -4.04 6.87 3.59
CA LEU A 68 -2.94 5.89 3.58
C LEU A 68 -3.25 4.67 4.48
N PRO A 69 -3.63 4.82 5.76
CA PRO A 69 -4.10 3.72 6.60
C PRO A 69 -5.18 2.86 5.95
N ALA A 70 -6.24 3.48 5.40
CA ALA A 70 -7.33 2.78 4.73
C ALA A 70 -6.84 2.02 3.48
N ALA A 71 -6.01 2.63 2.63
CA ALA A 71 -5.49 1.99 1.43
C ALA A 71 -4.51 0.82 1.73
N MET A 72 -3.87 0.83 2.90
CA MET A 72 -3.05 -0.27 3.38
C MET A 72 -3.87 -1.51 3.77
N VAL A 73 -5.13 -1.39 4.20
CA VAL A 73 -5.94 -2.55 4.56
C VAL A 73 -6.20 -3.44 3.35
N ALA A 74 -5.96 -4.74 3.50
CA ALA A 74 -6.17 -5.79 2.50
C ALA A 74 -7.14 -6.88 2.96
N HIS A 75 -7.18 -7.19 4.26
CA HIS A 75 -8.25 -7.97 4.87
C HIS A 75 -8.69 -7.39 6.21
N ILE A 76 -9.95 -7.64 6.57
CA ILE A 76 -10.44 -7.59 7.95
C ILE A 76 -11.05 -8.96 8.20
N ASP A 77 -10.45 -9.73 9.12
CA ASP A 77 -10.73 -11.15 9.33
C ASP A 77 -10.63 -11.95 8.01
N ASP A 78 -11.72 -12.58 7.56
CA ASP A 78 -11.78 -13.33 6.29
C ASP A 78 -12.08 -12.44 5.06
N ASP A 79 -12.68 -11.26 5.25
CA ASP A 79 -13.10 -10.39 4.14
C ASP A 79 -11.90 -9.74 3.44
N PHE A 80 -11.81 -9.91 2.11
CA PHE A 80 -10.77 -9.30 1.27
C PHE A 80 -11.21 -7.96 0.66
N PHE A 81 -10.33 -6.96 0.75
CA PHE A 81 -10.54 -5.63 0.20
C PHE A 81 -9.54 -5.29 -0.90
N GLY A 82 -10.06 -4.81 -2.03
CA GLY A 82 -9.25 -4.26 -3.12
C GLY A 82 -8.49 -3.00 -2.68
N PHE A 83 -7.44 -2.63 -3.44
CA PHE A 83 -6.83 -1.31 -3.27
C PHE A 83 -7.82 -0.23 -3.78
N PRO A 84 -8.09 0.85 -3.02
CA PRO A 84 -9.14 1.82 -3.36
C PRO A 84 -8.80 2.62 -4.61
N ALA A 85 -9.76 2.70 -5.53
CA ALA A 85 -9.68 3.44 -6.79
C ALA A 85 -10.46 4.76 -6.80
N SER A 86 -11.19 5.07 -5.72
CA SER A 86 -11.92 6.33 -5.53
C SER A 86 -12.09 6.69 -4.06
N ILE A 87 -12.34 7.97 -3.77
CA ILE A 87 -12.61 8.46 -2.41
C ILE A 87 -13.75 7.72 -1.71
N ALA A 88 -14.82 7.35 -2.43
CA ALA A 88 -15.93 6.58 -1.85
C ALA A 88 -15.47 5.22 -1.28
N GLN A 89 -14.53 4.55 -1.95
CA GLN A 89 -13.96 3.29 -1.46
C GLN A 89 -13.01 3.49 -0.26
N ILE A 90 -12.39 4.67 -0.13
CA ILE A 90 -11.62 5.07 1.05
C ILE A 90 -12.58 5.31 2.22
N GLU A 91 -13.64 6.08 2.01
CA GLU A 91 -14.68 6.32 3.02
C GLU A 91 -15.36 5.02 3.48
N ASP A 92 -15.66 4.09 2.57
CA ASP A 92 -16.24 2.80 2.92
C ASP A 92 -15.27 1.93 3.73
N MET A 93 -13.96 1.95 3.42
CA MET A 93 -12.95 1.31 4.26
C MET A 93 -12.86 1.96 5.66
N LEU A 94 -12.91 3.29 5.75
CA LEU A 94 -12.94 4.00 7.04
C LEU A 94 -14.19 3.62 7.86
N LYS A 95 -15.35 3.39 7.22
CA LYS A 95 -16.58 2.88 7.87
C LYS A 95 -16.40 1.45 8.38
N GLN A 96 -15.74 0.57 7.62
CA GLN A 96 -15.48 -0.83 8.01
C GLN A 96 -14.48 -0.92 9.18
N LEU A 97 -13.44 -0.10 9.18
CA LEU A 97 -12.47 -0.02 10.27
C LEU A 97 -13.10 0.52 11.56
N GLY A 98 -13.93 1.55 11.46
CA GLY A 98 -14.45 2.27 12.63
C GLY A 98 -13.32 2.96 13.41
N THR A 99 -13.60 3.32 14.66
CA THR A 99 -12.59 3.96 15.53
C THR A 99 -11.51 2.96 15.93
N GLU A 100 -11.93 1.76 16.27
CA GLU A 100 -11.13 0.68 16.85
C GLU A 100 -10.09 0.16 15.85
N GLY A 101 -10.51 -0.10 14.61
CA GLY A 101 -9.60 -0.49 13.54
C GLY A 101 -8.65 0.63 13.13
N MET A 102 -9.13 1.89 13.07
CA MET A 102 -8.27 3.04 12.74
C MET A 102 -7.19 3.30 13.80
N VAL A 103 -7.52 3.18 15.08
CA VAL A 103 -6.53 3.29 16.18
C VAL A 103 -5.49 2.20 16.05
N ALA A 104 -5.90 0.93 15.94
CA ALA A 104 -4.97 -0.20 15.86
C ALA A 104 -4.01 -0.10 14.66
N VAL A 105 -4.51 0.31 13.48
CA VAL A 105 -3.68 0.53 12.29
C VAL A 105 -2.73 1.73 12.48
N ASN A 106 -3.21 2.85 13.01
CA ASN A 106 -2.37 4.04 13.20
C ASN A 106 -1.27 3.83 14.25
N ASP A 107 -1.56 3.15 15.36
CA ASP A 107 -0.58 2.81 16.39
C ASP A 107 0.52 1.88 15.84
N HIS A 108 0.14 0.88 15.02
CA HIS A 108 1.09 0.00 14.33
C HIS A 108 1.99 0.77 13.33
N LEU A 109 1.41 1.71 12.57
CA LEU A 109 2.17 2.54 11.63
C LEU A 109 3.14 3.49 12.35
N LEU A 110 2.73 4.07 13.49
CA LEU A 110 3.59 4.91 14.32
C LEU A 110 4.76 4.10 14.90
N ALA A 111 4.49 2.94 15.51
CA ALA A 111 5.52 2.05 16.04
C ALA A 111 6.52 1.59 14.95
N ARG A 112 6.03 1.31 13.73
CA ARG A 112 6.89 0.98 12.58
C ARG A 112 7.77 2.17 12.15
N LEU A 113 7.27 3.41 12.20
CA LEU A 113 8.04 4.61 11.89
C LEU A 113 9.14 4.87 12.93
N GLU A 114 8.84 4.68 14.21
CA GLU A 114 9.81 4.80 15.31
C GLU A 114 10.92 3.74 15.21
N GLN A 115 10.57 2.49 14.90
CA GLN A 115 11.54 1.42 14.64
C GLN A 115 12.45 1.77 13.45
N ALA A 116 11.88 2.14 12.30
CA ALA A 116 12.65 2.48 11.10
C ALA A 116 13.59 3.68 11.32
N ARG A 117 13.19 4.64 12.16
CA ARG A 117 14.04 5.75 12.59
C ARG A 117 15.19 5.27 13.49
N SER A 118 14.91 4.45 14.49
CA SER A 118 15.91 3.88 15.40
C SER A 118 16.97 3.07 14.65
N ASP A 119 16.54 2.23 13.69
CA ASP A 119 17.43 1.46 12.82
C ASP A 119 18.34 2.36 11.96
N ALA A 120 17.82 3.48 11.45
CA ALA A 120 18.59 4.46 10.69
C ALA A 120 19.62 5.19 11.56
N GLU A 121 19.25 5.59 12.78
CA GLU A 121 20.17 6.21 13.75
C GLU A 121 21.28 5.22 14.19
N LEU A 122 20.93 3.94 14.41
CA LEU A 122 21.87 2.85 14.71
C LEU A 122 22.75 2.45 13.52
N ALA A 123 22.32 2.69 12.28
CA ALA A 123 23.14 2.49 11.08
C ALA A 123 24.10 3.67 10.86
N ALA A 124 23.65 4.91 11.09
CA ALA A 124 24.49 6.10 11.02
C ALA A 124 25.63 6.04 12.06
N ALA A 125 25.35 5.59 13.29
CA ALA A 125 26.34 5.45 14.37
C ALA A 125 27.37 4.30 14.19
N LYS A 126 27.36 3.59 13.06
CA LYS A 126 28.28 2.48 12.73
C LYS A 126 29.18 2.76 11.51
N ASN A 127 29.09 3.98 10.95
CA ASN A 127 29.93 4.45 9.84
C ASN A 127 30.84 5.61 10.30
#